data_AF-A0A226WXP6-F1
#
_entry.id   AF-A0A226WXP6-F1
#
_cell.length_a   1.000
_cell.length_b   1.000
_cell.length_c   1.000
_cell.angle_alpha   90.00
_cell.angle_beta   90.00
_cell.angle_gamma   90.00
#
_symmetry.space_group_name_H-M   'P 1'
#
loop_
_entity.id
_entity.type
_entity.pdbx_description
1 polymer ?
#
loop_
_entity_poly.entity_id
_entity_poly.type
_entity_poly.pdbx_seq_one_letter_code
_entity_poly.pdbx_strand_id
1 'polypeptide(L)'
;MTSIDIGNDKLNGELKSAQFFDADKFPTATYKGTSMKFKGDVPVEVIGELTLHGVTKPLNLKIESFKCFTNPMLKKEVCGTESTATFDRGDFGVDYGKAYGFKMKTTLHIQAEGVKQ
;
A
#
# COMPACT_ATOMS: atom_id res chain seq x y z
N MET A 1 9.39 1.98 -5.75
CA MET A 1 10.34 1.85 -4.63
C MET A 1 11.36 2.98 -4.63
N THR A 2 11.66 3.60 -5.78
CA THR A 2 12.58 4.75 -5.86
C THR A 2 12.11 6.00 -5.10
N SER A 3 10.81 6.13 -4.82
CA SER A 3 10.19 7.26 -4.12
C SER A 3 10.02 7.09 -2.61
N ILE A 4 10.62 6.05 -2.00
CA ILE A 4 10.50 5.85 -0.55
C ILE A 4 11.15 7.00 0.23
N ASP A 5 10.47 7.43 1.27
CA ASP A 5 10.94 8.44 2.21
C ASP A 5 10.47 8.12 3.64
N ILE A 6 11.41 8.08 4.58
CA ILE A 6 11.17 7.94 6.02
C ILE A 6 11.73 9.13 6.82
N GLY A 7 12.02 10.25 6.16
CA GLY A 7 12.55 11.47 6.78
C GLY A 7 14.04 11.41 7.14
N ASN A 8 14.77 10.42 6.61
CA ASN A 8 16.22 10.29 6.80
C ASN A 8 16.88 9.78 5.52
N ASP A 9 17.68 10.65 4.87
CA ASP A 9 18.28 10.36 3.55
C ASP A 9 19.20 9.13 3.55
N LYS A 10 19.97 8.93 4.63
CA LYS A 10 20.85 7.78 4.73
C LYS A 10 20.04 6.48 4.77
N LEU A 11 19.02 6.42 5.62
CA LEU A 11 18.17 5.24 5.72
C LEU A 11 17.30 5.05 4.47
N ASN A 12 16.87 6.12 3.81
CA ASN A 12 16.20 6.05 2.50
C ASN A 12 17.10 5.36 1.45
N GLY A 13 18.41 5.64 1.48
CA GLY A 13 19.40 4.93 0.66
C GLY A 13 19.49 3.44 0.99
N GLU A 14 19.61 3.09 2.28
CA GLU A 14 19.66 1.69 2.73
C GLU A 14 18.40 0.90 2.33
N LEU A 15 17.21 1.50 2.46
CA LEU A 15 15.95 0.86 2.09
C LEU A 15 15.86 0.53 0.58
N LYS A 16 16.55 1.30 -0.27
CA LYS A 16 16.59 1.06 -1.72
C LYS A 16 17.59 -0.04 -2.11
N SER A 17 18.53 -0.38 -1.24
CA SER A 17 19.58 -1.36 -1.52
C SER A 17 19.05 -2.79 -1.70
N ALA A 18 19.90 -3.65 -2.26
CA ALA A 18 19.62 -5.09 -2.41
C ALA A 18 19.38 -5.84 -1.09
N GLN A 19 19.76 -5.25 0.05
CA GLN A 19 19.53 -5.82 1.37
C GLN A 19 18.09 -5.62 1.86
N PHE A 20 17.32 -4.72 1.21
CA PHE A 20 15.95 -4.39 1.58
C PHE A 20 14.97 -4.48 0.40
N PHE A 21 14.68 -3.39 -0.31
CA PHE A 21 13.71 -3.43 -1.42
C PHE A 21 14.31 -3.80 -2.78
N ASP A 22 15.65 -3.83 -2.90
CA ASP A 22 16.36 -4.06 -4.17
C ASP A 22 15.73 -3.25 -5.32
N ALA A 23 15.70 -1.92 -5.15
CA ALA A 23 14.91 -1.03 -5.99
C ALA A 23 15.40 -0.99 -7.44
N ASP A 24 16.65 -1.39 -7.70
CA ASP A 24 17.19 -1.54 -9.05
C ASP A 24 16.54 -2.72 -9.79
N LYS A 25 16.29 -3.84 -9.09
CA LYS A 25 15.63 -5.03 -9.65
C LYS A 25 14.11 -4.98 -9.56
N PHE A 26 13.58 -4.42 -8.48
CA PHE A 26 12.15 -4.30 -8.20
C PHE A 26 11.76 -2.84 -7.99
N PRO A 27 11.75 -2.03 -9.08
CA PRO A 27 11.55 -0.59 -8.97
C PRO A 27 10.13 -0.21 -8.54
N THR A 28 9.17 -1.14 -8.58
CA THR A 28 7.77 -0.90 -8.25
C THR A 28 7.20 -2.00 -7.35
N ALA A 29 6.27 -1.60 -6.49
CA ALA A 29 5.35 -2.51 -5.82
C ALA A 29 3.97 -2.24 -6.39
N THR A 30 3.18 -3.27 -6.61
CA THR A 30 1.87 -3.15 -7.25
C THR A 30 0.81 -3.82 -6.39
N TYR A 31 -0.29 -3.11 -6.17
CA TYR A 31 -1.48 -3.70 -5.57
C TYR A 31 -2.55 -3.86 -6.64
N LYS A 32 -3.21 -5.03 -6.69
CA LYS A 32 -4.32 -5.29 -7.60
C LYS A 32 -5.53 -5.78 -6.82
N GLY A 33 -6.58 -4.96 -6.80
CA GLY A 33 -7.89 -5.38 -6.30
C GLY A 33 -8.56 -6.32 -7.30
N THR A 34 -9.15 -7.40 -6.80
CA THR A 34 -9.91 -8.38 -7.60
C THR A 34 -11.41 -8.25 -7.37
N SER A 35 -11.82 -7.82 -6.17
CA SER A 35 -13.22 -7.58 -5.83
C SER A 35 -13.33 -6.61 -4.65
N MET A 36 -14.54 -6.11 -4.39
CA MET A 36 -14.85 -5.28 -3.24
C MET A 36 -16.01 -5.87 -2.45
N LYS A 37 -15.95 -5.77 -1.13
CA LYS A 37 -17.08 -6.04 -0.24
C LYS A 37 -17.78 -4.75 0.14
N PHE A 38 -19.10 -4.84 0.26
CA PHE A 38 -19.97 -3.72 0.58
C PHE A 38 -20.84 -4.03 1.79
N LYS A 39 -21.20 -2.96 2.52
CA LYS A 39 -22.27 -2.95 3.53
C LYS A 39 -23.36 -2.01 3.05
N GLY A 40 -24.41 -2.56 2.43
CA GLY A 40 -25.33 -1.77 1.62
C GLY A 40 -24.58 -1.20 0.41
N ASP A 41 -24.64 0.12 0.23
CA ASP A 41 -23.96 0.81 -0.88
C ASP A 41 -22.57 1.33 -0.51
N VAL A 42 -22.08 1.05 0.71
CA VAL A 42 -20.78 1.55 1.21
C VAL A 42 -19.71 0.46 1.05
N PRO A 43 -18.61 0.73 0.33
CA PRO A 43 -17.49 -0.21 0.24
C PRO A 43 -16.76 -0.29 1.59
N VAL A 44 -16.43 -1.50 2.03
CA VAL A 44 -15.81 -1.76 3.35
C VAL A 44 -14.50 -2.53 3.28
N GLU A 45 -14.24 -3.24 2.18
CA GLU A 45 -13.01 -4.00 2.00
C GLU A 45 -12.71 -4.15 0.50
N VAL A 46 -11.43 -4.02 0.13
CA VAL A 46 -10.92 -4.41 -1.18
C VAL A 46 -10.18 -5.74 -1.01
N ILE A 47 -10.64 -6.76 -1.72
CA ILE A 47 -9.94 -8.05 -1.79
C ILE A 47 -8.93 -7.96 -2.91
N GLY A 48 -7.68 -8.33 -2.65
CA GLY A 48 -6.64 -8.18 -3.64
C GLY A 48 -5.33 -8.86 -3.27
N GLU A 49 -4.31 -8.49 -4.04
CA GLU A 49 -2.96 -9.02 -3.94
C GLU A 49 -1.94 -7.88 -4.01
N LEU A 50 -0.90 -8.00 -3.18
CA LEU A 50 0.27 -7.14 -3.20
C LEU A 50 1.40 -7.92 -3.88
N THR A 51 2.04 -7.29 -4.87
CA THR A 51 3.35 -7.69 -5.36
C THR A 51 4.39 -6.73 -4.80
N LEU A 52 5.30 -7.25 -4.00
CA LEU A 52 6.41 -6.51 -3.39
C LEU A 52 7.66 -7.36 -3.51
N HIS A 53 8.77 -6.74 -3.96
CA HIS A 53 10.06 -7.42 -4.07
C HIS A 53 9.99 -8.73 -4.89
N GLY A 54 9.22 -8.69 -5.99
CA GLY A 54 9.03 -9.82 -6.91
C GLY A 54 8.10 -10.94 -6.41
N VAL A 55 7.59 -10.85 -5.18
CA VAL A 55 6.68 -11.85 -4.60
C VAL A 55 5.26 -11.31 -4.57
N THR A 56 4.29 -12.08 -5.06
CA THR A 56 2.86 -11.75 -5.00
C THR A 56 2.16 -12.56 -3.89
N LYS A 57 1.40 -11.88 -3.03
CA LYS A 57 0.62 -12.50 -1.95
C LYS A 57 -0.75 -11.82 -1.81
N PRO A 58 -1.79 -12.54 -1.37
CA PRO A 58 -3.06 -11.94 -0.99
C PRO A 58 -2.87 -10.90 0.13
N LEU A 59 -3.51 -9.76 0.00
CA LEU A 59 -3.59 -8.73 1.02
C LEU A 59 -4.89 -7.97 0.83
N ASN A 60 -5.79 -8.01 1.82
CA ASN A 60 -7.02 -7.23 1.74
C ASN A 60 -6.80 -5.86 2.36
N LEU A 61 -7.36 -4.81 1.75
CA LEU A 61 -7.42 -3.48 2.31
C LEU A 61 -8.78 -3.27 2.98
N LYS A 62 -8.79 -2.99 4.27
CA LYS A 62 -9.99 -2.56 4.99
C LYS A 62 -10.20 -1.07 4.70
N ILE A 63 -11.40 -0.69 4.30
CA ILE A 63 -11.78 0.72 4.08
C ILE A 63 -12.31 1.27 5.41
N GLU A 64 -11.58 2.23 5.98
CA GLU A 64 -11.96 2.90 7.23
C GLU A 64 -12.94 4.05 6.99
N SER A 65 -12.81 4.73 5.85
CA SER A 65 -13.78 5.74 5.42
C SER A 65 -13.88 5.81 3.90
N PHE A 66 -15.07 6.15 3.43
CA PHE A 66 -15.38 6.36 2.02
C PHE A 66 -16.38 7.50 1.89
N LYS A 67 -16.12 8.44 0.99
CA LYS A 67 -17.05 9.54 0.70
C LYS A 67 -16.89 10.01 -0.73
N CYS A 68 -18.01 10.22 -1.41
CA CYS A 68 -18.07 10.92 -2.69
C CYS A 68 -18.77 12.27 -2.53
N PHE A 69 -18.38 13.25 -3.35
CA PHE A 69 -19.06 14.53 -3.50
C PHE A 69 -18.74 15.17 -4.85
N THR A 70 -19.56 16.11 -5.30
CA THR A 70 -19.22 16.95 -6.46
C THR A 70 -18.17 17.98 -6.04
N ASN A 71 -16.95 17.83 -6.53
CA ASN A 71 -15.85 18.75 -6.23
C ASN A 71 -16.14 20.14 -6.83
N PRO A 72 -16.15 21.22 -6.02
CA PRO A 72 -16.50 22.57 -6.49
C PRO A 72 -15.54 23.15 -7.54
N MET A 73 -14.27 22.75 -7.53
CA MET A 73 -13.25 23.22 -8.47
C MET A 73 -13.32 22.44 -9.78
N LEU A 74 -13.35 21.11 -9.69
CA LEU A 74 -13.32 20.23 -10.87
C LEU A 74 -14.68 20.12 -11.56
N LYS A 75 -15.77 20.49 -10.88
CA LYS A 75 -17.16 20.29 -11.33
C LYS A 75 -17.46 18.83 -11.71
N LYS A 76 -16.73 17.89 -11.09
CA LYS A 76 -16.85 16.44 -11.27
C LYS A 76 -17.02 15.75 -9.91
N GLU A 77 -17.62 14.57 -9.93
CA GLU A 77 -17.67 13.70 -8.76
C GLU A 77 -16.26 13.21 -8.41
N VAL A 78 -15.92 13.32 -7.13
CA VAL A 78 -14.67 12.84 -6.55
C VAL A 78 -15.02 11.95 -5.36
N CYS A 79 -14.37 10.79 -5.28
CA CYS A 79 -14.50 9.86 -4.17
C CYS A 79 -13.15 9.70 -3.45
N GLY A 80 -13.15 9.86 -2.13
CA GLY A 80 -11.99 9.68 -1.27
C GLY A 80 -12.11 8.44 -0.39
N THR A 81 -10.98 7.80 -0.10
CA THR A 81 -10.87 6.64 0.79
C THR A 81 -9.71 6.77 1.76
N GLU A 82 -9.96 6.32 3.00
CA GLU A 82 -8.92 5.91 3.96
C GLU A 82 -8.95 4.39 4.07
N SER A 83 -7.81 3.73 3.91
CA SER A 83 -7.72 2.27 4.00
C SER A 83 -6.52 1.80 4.81
N THR A 84 -6.67 0.66 5.48
CA THR A 84 -5.62 0.01 6.25
C THR A 84 -5.43 -1.44 5.86
N ALA A 85 -4.21 -1.93 6.03
CA ALA A 85 -3.91 -3.35 5.96
C ALA A 85 -2.70 -3.68 6.80
N THR A 86 -2.49 -4.95 7.09
CA THR A 86 -1.27 -5.42 7.75
C THR A 86 -0.77 -6.68 7.08
N PHE A 87 0.54 -6.75 6.85
CA PHE A 87 1.21 -7.91 6.29
C PHE A 87 2.55 -8.15 6.98
N ASP A 88 3.14 -9.32 6.77
CA ASP A 88 4.51 -9.62 7.19
C ASP A 88 5.45 -9.35 6.00
N ARG A 89 6.37 -8.38 6.13
CA ARG A 89 7.30 -8.06 5.03
C ARG A 89 8.32 -9.17 4.74
N GLY A 90 8.55 -10.07 5.70
CA GLY A 90 9.39 -11.24 5.52
C GLY A 90 8.81 -12.24 4.52
N ASP A 91 7.48 -12.31 4.40
CA ASP A 91 6.80 -13.15 3.39
C ASP A 91 7.10 -12.71 1.94
N PHE A 92 7.64 -11.50 1.77
CA PHE A 92 8.07 -10.92 0.50
C PHE A 92 9.60 -10.92 0.33
N GLY A 93 10.32 -11.58 1.23
CA GLY A 93 11.79 -11.59 1.22
C GLY A 93 12.45 -10.30 1.68
N VAL A 94 11.68 -9.37 2.28
CA VAL A 94 12.21 -8.14 2.89
C VAL A 94 12.30 -8.38 4.39
N ASP A 95 13.32 -9.11 4.85
CA ASP A 95 13.42 -9.60 6.25
C ASP A 95 14.58 -9.01 7.06
N TYR A 96 15.28 -8.00 6.52
CA TYR A 96 16.36 -7.31 7.23
C TYR A 96 15.96 -6.90 8.65
N GLY A 97 16.84 -7.08 9.62
CA GLY A 97 16.55 -6.81 11.03
C GLY A 97 15.91 -7.99 11.79
N LYS A 98 15.41 -9.03 11.11
CA LYS A 98 14.77 -10.18 11.77
C LYS A 98 15.69 -10.88 12.77
N ALA A 99 16.96 -11.11 12.40
CA ALA A 99 17.97 -11.69 13.30
C ALA A 99 18.29 -10.79 14.50
N TYR A 100 17.99 -9.50 14.42
CA TYR A 100 18.16 -8.51 15.50
C TYR A 100 16.88 -8.29 16.31
N GLY A 101 15.83 -9.10 16.10
CA GLY A 101 14.58 -9.04 16.85
C GLY A 101 13.57 -7.99 16.35
N PHE A 102 13.77 -7.39 15.18
CA PHE A 102 12.77 -6.50 14.59
C PHE A 102 11.49 -7.27 14.23
N LYS A 103 10.34 -6.62 14.39
CA LYS A 103 9.05 -7.17 13.94
C LYS A 103 8.92 -7.00 12.44
N MET A 104 8.47 -8.06 11.76
CA MET A 104 8.21 -8.02 10.31
C MET A 104 6.78 -7.53 9.97
N LYS A 105 5.89 -7.51 10.97
CA LYS A 105 4.55 -6.94 10.82
C LYS A 105 4.63 -5.48 10.39
N THR A 106 4.07 -5.17 9.23
CA THR A 106 4.06 -3.85 8.60
C THR A 106 2.62 -3.42 8.34
N THR A 107 2.26 -2.21 8.76
CA THR A 107 0.91 -1.65 8.57
C THR A 107 0.93 -0.66 7.40
N LEU A 108 -0.04 -0.80 6.50
CA LEU A 108 -0.30 0.19 5.46
C LEU A 108 -1.39 1.15 5.94
N HIS A 109 -1.17 2.44 5.70
CA HIS A 109 -2.16 3.50 5.77
C HIS A 109 -2.21 4.14 4.39
N ILE A 110 -3.36 4.07 3.72
CA ILE A 110 -3.51 4.48 2.33
C ILE A 110 -4.62 5.51 2.24
N GLN A 111 -4.26 6.67 1.69
CA GLN A 111 -5.19 7.73 1.31
C GLN A 111 -5.25 7.78 -0.21
N ALA A 112 -6.46 7.81 -0.77
CA ALA A 112 -6.65 7.93 -2.21
C ALA A 112 -7.89 8.75 -2.54
N GLU A 113 -7.79 9.56 -3.60
CA GLU A 113 -8.92 10.25 -4.21
C GLU A 113 -9.01 9.89 -5.70
N GLY A 114 -10.19 9.51 -6.15
CA GLY A 114 -10.51 9.22 -7.54
C GLY A 114 -11.46 10.26 -8.12
N VAL A 115 -11.08 10.86 -9.25
CA VAL A 115 -11.94 11.76 -10.02
C VAL A 115 -12.68 10.96 -11.09
N LYS A 116 -13.99 11.15 -11.21
CA LYS A 116 -14.78 10.54 -12.29
C LYS A 116 -14.25 11.01 -13.65
N GLN A 117 -13.99 10.07 -14.56
CA GLN A 117 -13.46 10.39 -15.91
C GLN A 117 -14.51 11.13 -16.74
#